data_AF-A0A949ZK64-F1
#
_entry.id   AF-A0A949ZK64-F1
#
_cell.length_a   1.000
_cell.length_b   1.000
_cell.length_c   1.000
_cell.angle_alpha   90.00
_cell.angle_beta   90.00
_cell.angle_gamma   90.00
#
_symmetry.space_group_name_H-M   'P 1'
#
loop_
_entity.id
_entity.type
_entity.pdbx_description
1 polymer ?
#
loop_
_entity_poly.entity_id
_entity_poly.type
_entity_poly.pdbx_seq_one_letter_code
_entity_poly.pdbx_strand_id
1 'polypeptide(L)'
;MDVGVVSRLTLVMVAGASFAATPATFRGRIIEAPDPAQAVPGTILVMGRNGLLRKVEVGQARVVYSEYIPPEKRQKRATDSLKAGAEIRVLAEENGDGLWRARQIEILALPESGQFHAGGKGGRRGSLGPVQLPPLSRDDTTTNPQAWPAFALHQ
;
A
#
# COMPACT_ATOMS: atom_id res chain seq x y z
N MET A 1 -60.74 26.89 -37.39
CA MET A 1 -59.59 27.81 -37.57
C MET A 1 -59.51 28.56 -36.24
N ASP A 2 -58.53 28.44 -35.36
CA ASP A 2 -57.13 28.04 -35.50
C ASP A 2 -56.58 27.43 -34.18
N VAL A 3 -55.40 26.83 -34.26
CA VAL A 3 -54.79 25.90 -33.30
C VAL A 3 -53.66 26.58 -32.51
N GLY A 4 -53.41 26.14 -31.26
CA GLY A 4 -52.14 26.39 -30.54
C GLY A 4 -52.08 27.73 -29.79
N VAL A 5 -51.40 27.87 -28.67
CA VAL A 5 -50.01 27.46 -28.46
C VAL A 5 -49.79 26.92 -27.04
N VAL A 6 -49.17 25.76 -27.05
CA VAL A 6 -48.66 24.92 -25.97
C VAL A 6 -47.45 25.59 -25.31
N SER A 7 -47.28 25.33 -24.01
CA SER A 7 -46.01 25.33 -23.27
C SER A 7 -45.18 26.60 -23.20
N ARG A 8 -44.75 26.92 -21.97
CA ARG A 8 -43.33 26.88 -21.59
C ARG A 8 -43.21 27.11 -20.07
N LEU A 9 -43.63 26.11 -19.29
CA LEU A 9 -43.15 25.99 -17.91
C LEU A 9 -41.75 25.37 -18.00
N THR A 10 -40.74 26.19 -18.27
CA THR A 10 -39.34 25.74 -18.27
C THR A 10 -38.90 25.58 -16.82
N LEU A 11 -39.15 24.40 -16.24
CA LEU A 11 -38.54 23.95 -15.00
C LEU A 11 -37.05 23.69 -15.28
N VAL A 12 -36.19 24.67 -14.99
CA VAL A 12 -34.74 24.49 -15.02
C VAL A 12 -34.36 23.61 -13.83
N MET A 13 -34.35 22.30 -14.05
CA MET A 13 -33.83 21.31 -13.12
C MET A 13 -32.30 21.42 -13.13
N VAL A 14 -31.74 22.20 -12.20
CA VAL A 14 -30.29 22.21 -11.93
C VAL A 14 -29.93 20.85 -11.33
N ALA A 15 -29.56 19.91 -12.20
CA ALA A 15 -28.95 18.65 -11.77
C ALA A 15 -27.56 18.98 -11.22
N GLY A 16 -27.45 19.12 -9.90
CA GLY A 16 -26.16 19.18 -9.21
C GLY A 16 -25.41 17.88 -9.46
N ALA A 17 -24.38 17.93 -10.29
CA ALA A 17 -23.45 16.83 -10.50
C ALA A 17 -22.73 16.55 -9.17
N SER A 18 -23.29 15.63 -8.39
CA SER A 18 -22.63 15.10 -7.22
C SER A 18 -21.53 14.20 -7.73
N PHE A 19 -20.31 14.72 -7.79
CA PHE A 19 -19.12 13.88 -7.98
C PHE A 19 -19.05 12.95 -6.76
N ALA A 20 -19.54 11.72 -6.93
CA ALA A 20 -19.43 10.71 -5.90
C ALA A 20 -17.94 10.38 -5.75
N ALA A 21 -17.34 10.83 -4.65
CA ALA A 21 -15.98 10.46 -4.29
C ALA A 21 -15.92 8.93 -4.21
N THR A 22 -15.16 8.28 -5.10
CA THR A 22 -15.17 6.83 -5.21
C THR A 22 -14.46 6.24 -4.00
N PRO A 23 -15.14 5.50 -3.10
CA PRO A 23 -14.48 4.81 -2.01
C PRO A 23 -13.67 3.64 -2.58
N ALA A 24 -12.43 3.49 -2.14
CA ALA A 24 -11.59 2.36 -2.48
C ALA A 24 -10.80 1.87 -1.28
N THR A 25 -10.49 0.58 -1.30
CA THR A 25 -9.51 -0.02 -0.38
C THR A 25 -8.29 -0.45 -1.17
N PHE A 26 -7.10 -0.07 -0.71
CA PHE A 26 -5.85 -0.52 -1.32
C PHE A 26 -4.80 -0.86 -0.26
N ARG A 27 -3.86 -1.72 -0.65
CA ARG A 27 -2.72 -2.14 0.17
C ARG A 27 -1.43 -1.67 -0.48
N GLY A 28 -0.50 -1.17 0.32
CA GLY A 28 0.79 -0.72 -0.17
C GLY A 28 1.79 -0.43 0.94
N ARG A 29 2.98 -0.02 0.54
CA ARG A 29 4.07 0.37 1.44
C ARG A 29 4.22 1.89 1.43
N ILE A 30 4.41 2.48 2.61
CA ILE A 30 4.74 3.90 2.72
C ILE A 30 6.15 4.11 2.18
N ILE A 31 6.32 5.08 1.29
CA ILE A 31 7.62 5.47 0.76
C ILE A 31 7.97 6.90 1.18
N GLU A 32 9.26 7.22 1.13
CA GLU A 32 9.73 8.60 1.27
C GLU A 32 9.37 9.41 0.02
N ALA A 33 9.10 10.70 0.22
CA ALA A 33 8.96 11.63 -0.90
C ALA A 33 10.33 11.76 -1.60
N PRO A 34 10.38 11.71 -2.95
CA PRO A 34 11.62 11.89 -3.69
C PRO A 34 12.30 13.24 -3.41
N ASP A 35 11.49 14.26 -3.14
CA ASP A 35 11.94 15.60 -2.76
C ASP A 35 11.25 15.98 -1.43
N PRO A 36 12.01 16.17 -0.33
CA PRO A 36 11.44 16.58 0.95
C PRO A 36 10.78 17.96 0.89
N ALA A 37 11.18 18.84 -0.05
CA ALA A 37 10.52 20.13 -0.24
C ALA A 37 9.09 20.00 -0.78
N GLN A 38 8.76 18.86 -1.40
CA GLN A 38 7.44 18.55 -1.95
C GLN A 38 6.58 17.71 -0.99
N ALA A 39 7.10 17.37 0.19
CA ALA A 39 6.35 16.66 1.21
C ALA A 39 5.25 17.56 1.76
N VAL A 40 3.99 17.25 1.46
CA VAL A 40 2.86 17.98 2.02
C VAL A 40 2.58 17.46 3.44
N PRO A 41 2.59 18.34 4.45
CA PRO A 41 2.29 17.95 5.82
C PRO A 41 0.95 17.21 5.94
N GLY A 42 0.91 16.15 6.75
CA GLY A 42 -0.29 15.34 6.93
C GLY A 42 -0.63 14.41 5.76
N THR A 43 0.25 14.31 4.75
CA THR A 43 0.12 13.33 3.66
C THR A 43 1.22 12.28 3.70
N ILE A 44 0.89 11.08 3.22
CA ILE A 44 1.84 9.99 2.99
C ILE A 44 1.77 9.52 1.54
N LEU A 45 2.87 8.98 1.04
CA LEU A 45 2.93 8.34 -0.27
C LEU A 45 2.87 6.83 -0.10
N VAL A 46 1.91 6.19 -0.77
CA VAL A 46 1.66 4.75 -0.67
C VAL A 46 1.91 4.11 -2.02
N MET A 47 2.92 3.26 -2.11
CA MET A 47 3.24 2.47 -3.30
C MET A 47 2.51 1.13 -3.23
N GLY A 48 1.61 0.88 -4.17
CA GLY A 48 0.96 -0.41 -4.35
C GLY A 48 1.91 -1.46 -4.92
N ARG A 49 1.53 -2.74 -4.83
CA ARG A 49 2.33 -3.86 -5.40
C ARG A 49 2.49 -3.78 -6.92
N ASN A 50 1.57 -3.11 -7.60
CA ASN A 50 1.63 -2.84 -9.03
C ASN A 50 2.48 -1.61 -9.40
N GLY A 51 3.20 -1.03 -8.44
CA GLY A 51 4.02 0.18 -8.64
C GLY A 51 3.22 1.48 -8.69
N LEU A 52 1.88 1.43 -8.63
CA LEU A 52 1.06 2.65 -8.62
C LEU A 52 1.26 3.41 -7.31
N LEU A 53 1.60 4.69 -7.44
CA LEU A 53 1.79 5.58 -6.31
C LEU A 53 0.51 6.37 -6.03
N ARG A 54 0.10 6.42 -4.76
CA ARG A 54 -1.05 7.22 -4.32
C ARG A 54 -0.63 8.17 -3.22
N LYS A 55 -1.05 9.43 -3.33
CA LYS A 55 -0.92 10.43 -2.28
C LYS A 55 -2.14 10.34 -1.37
N VAL A 56 -1.91 10.16 -0.08
CA VAL A 56 -2.96 9.91 0.91
C VAL A 56 -2.91 10.95 2.02
N GLU A 57 -4.00 11.69 2.21
CA GLU A 57 -4.23 12.56 3.36
C GLU A 57 -4.62 11.73 4.59
N VAL A 58 -3.90 11.92 5.69
CA VAL A 58 -4.02 11.10 6.93
C VAL A 58 -4.78 11.83 8.04
N GLY A 59 -4.92 13.16 7.96
CA GLY A 59 -5.33 14.01 9.09
C GLY A 59 -6.65 13.63 9.79
N GLN A 60 -7.60 13.02 9.06
CA GLN A 60 -8.90 12.60 9.60
C GLN A 60 -9.04 11.07 9.70
N ALA A 61 -7.98 10.31 9.42
CA ALA A 61 -8.05 8.86 9.34
C ALA A 61 -7.99 8.21 10.72
N ARG A 62 -8.83 7.20 10.95
CA ARG A 62 -8.66 6.28 12.07
C ARG A 62 -7.50 5.34 11.79
N VAL A 63 -6.42 5.44 12.58
CA VAL A 63 -5.23 4.59 12.43
C VAL A 63 -5.26 3.46 13.46
N VAL A 64 -5.17 2.22 13.00
CA VAL A 64 -5.16 1.02 13.84
C VAL A 64 -4.05 0.06 13.41
N TYR A 65 -3.63 -0.80 14.33
CA TYR A 65 -2.78 -1.94 13.99
C TYR A 65 -3.65 -3.12 13.59
N SER A 66 -3.17 -3.94 12.66
CA SER A 66 -3.76 -5.27 12.46
C SER A 66 -3.51 -6.15 13.68
N GLU A 67 -4.31 -7.20 13.82
CA GLU A 67 -4.18 -8.20 14.88
C GLU A 67 -2.81 -8.91 14.87
N TYR A 68 -2.14 -8.98 13.71
CA TYR A 68 -0.86 -9.66 13.55
C TYR A 68 0.35 -8.87 14.04
N ILE A 69 0.17 -7.59 14.42
CA ILE A 69 1.26 -6.80 15.01
C ILE A 69 1.24 -6.99 16.53
N PRO A 70 2.25 -7.60 17.14
CA PRO A 70 2.25 -7.83 18.59
C PRO A 70 2.22 -6.52 19.39
N PRO A 71 1.50 -6.45 20.53
CA PRO A 71 1.39 -5.24 21.35
C PRO A 71 2.72 -4.61 21.75
N GLU A 72 3.74 -5.42 22.01
CA GLU A 72 5.09 -5.00 22.39
C GLU A 72 5.84 -4.24 21.29
N LYS A 73 5.42 -4.38 20.03
CA LYS A 73 5.99 -3.63 18.90
C LYS A 73 5.19 -2.37 18.55
N ARG A 74 4.01 -2.19 19.17
CA ARG A 74 3.13 -1.05 18.88
C ARG A 74 3.63 0.20 19.58
N GLN A 75 3.51 1.33 18.90
CA GLN A 75 3.70 2.63 19.51
C GLN A 75 2.47 2.99 20.34
N LYS A 76 2.64 3.90 21.31
CA LYS A 76 1.53 4.41 22.14
C LYS A 76 0.42 5.03 21.28
N ARG A 77 0.79 5.71 20.20
CA ARG A 77 -0.13 6.20 19.17
C ARG A 77 0.16 5.49 17.85
N ALA A 78 -0.86 4.88 17.24
CA ALA A 78 -0.69 4.15 15.99
C ALA A 78 -0.20 5.04 14.83
N THR A 79 -0.58 6.32 14.84
CA THR A 79 -0.10 7.33 13.88
C THR A 79 1.42 7.43 13.83
N ASP A 80 2.09 7.21 14.96
CA ASP A 80 3.56 7.34 15.08
C ASP A 80 4.29 6.18 14.37
N SER A 81 3.55 5.14 13.96
CA SER A 81 4.05 4.02 13.15
C SER A 81 3.83 4.20 11.64
N LEU A 82 3.17 5.28 11.18
CA LEU A 82 3.02 5.60 9.76
C LEU A 82 4.30 6.20 9.19
N LYS A 83 5.33 5.37 9.08
CA LYS A 83 6.67 5.74 8.60
C LYS A 83 7.00 5.00 7.31
N ALA A 84 7.96 5.53 6.55
CA ALA A 84 8.49 4.85 5.37
C ALA A 84 8.90 3.40 5.69
N GLY A 85 8.58 2.48 4.78
CA GLY A 85 8.77 1.05 4.95
C GLY A 85 7.57 0.31 5.56
N ALA A 86 6.66 0.99 6.26
CA ALA A 86 5.47 0.35 6.83
C ALA A 86 4.53 -0.14 5.73
N GLU A 87 3.99 -1.36 5.88
CA GLU A 87 2.94 -1.87 5.00
C GLU A 87 1.57 -1.57 5.62
N ILE A 88 0.67 -1.01 4.83
CA ILE A 88 -0.64 -0.56 5.28
C ILE A 88 -1.75 -0.99 4.31
N ARG A 89 -2.96 -1.10 4.85
CA ARG A 89 -4.23 -1.13 4.11
C ARG A 89 -4.95 0.18 4.38
N VAL A 90 -5.39 0.85 3.32
CA VAL A 90 -6.04 2.15 3.37
C VAL A 90 -7.44 2.00 2.82
N LEU A 91 -8.44 2.44 3.58
CA LEU A 91 -9.78 2.74 3.10
C LEU A 91 -9.88 4.26 2.92
N ALA A 92 -10.06 4.70 1.69
CA ALA A 92 -10.02 6.12 1.32
C ALA A 92 -11.01 6.47 0.22
N GLU A 93 -11.22 7.76 0.03
CA GLU A 93 -12.01 8.33 -1.06
C GLU A 93 -11.13 9.27 -1.88
N GLU A 94 -11.23 9.18 -3.21
CA GLU A 94 -10.54 10.10 -4.10
C GLU A 94 -11.30 11.43 -4.20
N ASN A 95 -10.58 12.55 -4.07
CA ASN A 95 -11.16 13.89 -4.10
C ASN A 95 -11.29 14.49 -5.52
N GLY A 96 -10.88 13.76 -6.57
CA GLY A 96 -10.87 14.21 -7.97
C GLY A 96 -9.54 14.78 -8.46
N ASP A 97 -8.59 15.11 -7.57
CA ASP A 97 -7.26 15.66 -7.91
C ASP A 97 -6.14 14.61 -7.82
N GLY A 98 -6.49 13.33 -7.77
CA GLY A 98 -5.55 12.24 -7.46
C GLY A 98 -5.09 12.19 -5.99
N LEU A 99 -5.69 13.01 -5.12
CA LEU A 99 -5.48 12.96 -3.67
C LEU A 99 -6.54 12.06 -3.02
N TRP A 100 -6.06 11.10 -2.24
CA TRP A 100 -6.91 10.17 -1.51
C TRP A 100 -7.08 10.64 -0.07
N ARG A 101 -8.31 10.86 0.38
CA ARG A 101 -8.60 11.14 1.79
C ARG A 101 -8.87 9.84 2.54
N ALA A 102 -7.98 9.47 3.46
CA ALA A 102 -8.15 8.24 4.22
C ALA A 102 -9.23 8.40 5.30
N ARG A 103 -10.12 7.40 5.36
CA ARG A 103 -11.08 7.22 6.46
C ARG A 103 -10.51 6.29 7.52
N GLN A 104 -9.83 5.23 7.08
CA GLN A 104 -9.16 4.27 7.96
C GLN A 104 -7.84 3.81 7.37
N ILE A 105 -6.84 3.67 8.23
CA ILE A 105 -5.55 3.08 7.91
C ILE A 105 -5.28 1.94 8.89
N GLU A 106 -5.07 0.75 8.35
CA GLU A 106 -4.67 -0.43 9.10
C GLU A 106 -3.19 -0.72 8.82
N ILE A 107 -2.38 -0.76 9.87
CA ILE A 107 -0.95 -1.08 9.78
C ILE A 107 -0.81 -2.61 9.77
N LEU A 108 -0.31 -3.14 8.67
CA LEU A 108 -0.14 -4.58 8.44
C LEU A 108 1.27 -5.05 8.82
N ALA A 109 2.28 -4.21 8.59
CA ALA A 109 3.66 -4.47 8.98
C ALA A 109 4.38 -3.17 9.35
N LEU A 110 5.24 -3.24 10.36
CA LEU A 110 6.12 -2.14 10.75
C LEU A 110 7.34 -2.10 9.82
N PRO A 111 8.01 -0.94 9.67
CA PRO A 111 9.28 -0.88 8.96
C PRO A 111 10.29 -1.82 9.61
N GLU A 112 11.04 -2.56 8.80
CA GLU A 112 12.20 -3.30 9.31
C GLU A 112 13.23 -2.31 9.83
N SER A 113 13.64 -2.47 11.08
CA SER A 113 14.72 -1.71 11.69
C SER A 113 16.04 -2.07 10.99
N GLY A 114 16.34 -1.45 9.86
CA GLY A 114 17.68 -1.52 9.25
C GLY A 114 17.85 -1.44 7.73
N GLN A 115 16.79 -1.32 6.90
CA GLN A 115 16.98 -1.49 5.44
C GLN A 115 16.46 -0.40 4.49
N PHE A 116 15.85 0.69 4.94
CA PHE A 116 15.49 1.78 4.02
C PHE A 116 16.51 2.93 4.09
N HIS A 117 17.68 2.70 3.49
CA HIS A 117 18.59 3.75 3.04
C HIS A 117 18.46 3.91 1.53
N ALA A 118 17.46 4.67 1.08
CA ALA A 118 17.46 5.20 -0.28
C ALA A 118 18.50 6.34 -0.34
N GLY A 119 19.72 6.05 -0.81
CA GLY A 119 20.68 7.09 -1.23
C GLY A 119 21.87 7.42 -0.32
N GLY A 120 22.22 6.58 0.67
CA GLY A 120 23.39 6.79 1.53
C GLY A 120 24.68 6.18 0.96
N LYS A 121 25.40 6.92 0.12
CA LYS A 121 26.77 6.56 -0.28
C LYS A 121 27.71 6.76 0.93
N GLY A 122 27.98 5.71 1.69
CA GLY A 122 29.15 5.67 2.57
C GLY A 122 28.96 4.99 3.93
N GLY A 123 29.74 3.93 4.14
CA GLY A 123 30.53 3.84 5.36
C GLY A 123 30.19 2.72 6.35
N ARG A 124 30.95 1.61 6.21
CA ARG A 124 31.43 0.71 7.29
C ARG A 124 30.33 -0.10 8.01
N ARG A 125 30.49 -1.37 8.37
CA ARG A 125 31.63 -2.25 8.55
C ARG A 125 31.04 -3.66 8.65
N GLY A 126 31.61 -4.61 7.92
CA GLY A 126 31.33 -6.02 8.10
C GLY A 126 32.49 -6.80 7.54
N SER A 127 33.60 -6.82 8.29
CA SER A 127 34.61 -7.86 8.11
C SER A 127 33.90 -9.18 8.42
N LEU A 128 33.32 -9.78 7.39
CA LEU A 128 33.04 -11.20 7.36
C LEU A 128 34.42 -11.85 7.35
N GLY A 129 34.81 -12.47 8.46
CA GLY A 129 35.88 -13.45 8.43
C GLY A 129 35.61 -14.49 7.33
N PRO A 130 36.63 -15.13 6.77
CA PRO A 130 36.42 -16.14 5.75
C PRO A 130 35.45 -17.20 6.28
N VAL A 131 34.30 -17.31 5.62
CA VAL A 131 33.34 -18.38 5.88
C VAL A 131 34.07 -19.68 5.55
N GLN A 132 34.45 -20.42 6.59
CA GLN A 132 35.02 -21.74 6.45
C GLN A 132 33.89 -22.65 5.98
N LEU A 133 33.81 -22.87 4.66
CA LEU A 133 32.89 -23.82 4.07
C LEU A 133 33.23 -25.21 4.61
N PRO A 134 32.26 -25.97 5.15
CA PRO A 134 32.48 -27.39 5.41
C PRO A 134 32.85 -28.08 4.08
N PRO A 135 33.76 -29.06 4.11
CA PRO A 135 34.13 -29.80 2.90
C PRO A 135 32.88 -30.42 2.28
N LEU A 136 32.73 -30.22 0.97
CA LEU A 136 31.74 -30.89 0.15
C LEU A 136 31.99 -32.41 0.25
N SER A 137 31.17 -33.10 1.05
CA SER A 137 31.01 -34.54 0.95
C SER A 137 30.45 -34.85 -0.43
N ARG A 138 31.36 -35.16 -1.36
CA ARG A 138 31.08 -36.04 -2.49
C ARG A 138 30.90 -37.42 -1.90
N ASP A 139 29.66 -37.90 -1.90
CA ASP A 139 29.40 -39.31 -2.13
C ASP A 139 28.11 -39.46 -2.93
N ASP A 140 28.27 -40.29 -3.95
CA ASP A 140 27.38 -40.58 -5.06
C ASP A 140 26.12 -41.36 -4.66
N THR A 141 25.13 -41.26 -5.55
CA THR A 141 24.13 -42.29 -5.88
C THR A 141 23.21 -42.80 -4.76
N THR A 142 21.93 -42.47 -4.86
CA THR A 142 20.90 -43.46 -5.26
C THR A 142 19.63 -42.75 -5.72
N THR A 143 19.32 -42.98 -6.99
CA THR A 143 18.04 -42.87 -7.69
C THR A 143 16.82 -43.17 -6.80
N ASN A 144 15.92 -42.19 -6.63
CA ASN A 144 14.54 -42.45 -6.21
C ASN A 144 13.56 -41.94 -7.28
N PRO A 145 13.05 -42.82 -8.17
CA PRO A 145 11.98 -42.51 -9.10
C PRO A 145 10.67 -43.08 -8.52
N GLN A 146 10.06 -42.36 -7.57
CA GLN A 146 8.65 -42.53 -7.23
C GLN A 146 7.97 -41.18 -7.43
N ALA A 147 7.30 -41.01 -8.57
CA ALA A 147 5.88 -41.34 -8.77
C ALA A 147 4.98 -40.16 -8.37
N TRP A 148 4.74 -39.29 -9.35
CA TRP A 148 3.61 -38.36 -9.33
C TRP A 148 2.50 -38.99 -10.16
N PRO A 149 1.30 -39.28 -9.62
CA PRO A 149 0.17 -39.62 -10.47
C PRO A 149 -0.37 -38.35 -11.14
N ALA A 150 -0.52 -38.44 -12.46
CA ALA A 150 -1.27 -37.49 -13.27
C ALA A 150 -2.75 -37.50 -12.83
N PHE A 151 -3.25 -36.35 -12.38
CA PHE A 151 -4.69 -36.13 -12.31
C PHE A 151 -5.19 -35.79 -13.71
N ALA A 152 -5.70 -36.80 -14.39
CA ALA A 152 -6.61 -36.64 -15.51
C ALA A 152 -7.93 -36.07 -14.98
N LEU A 153 -8.33 -34.90 -15.48
CA LEU A 153 -9.70 -34.40 -15.37
C LEU A 153 -10.34 -34.46 -16.77
N HIS A 154 -11.12 -35.50 -16.98
CA HIS A 154 -12.25 -35.51 -17.91
C HIS A 154 -13.49 -35.26 -17.06
N GLN A 155 -14.19 -34.14 -17.26
CA GLN A 155 -15.48 -34.04 -17.95
C GLN A 155 -15.87 -32.57 -18.05
#